data_AF-A0A7V7KC64-F1
#
_entry.id   AF-A0A7V7KC64-F1
#
_cell.length_a   1.000
_cell.length_b   1.000
_cell.length_c   1.000
_cell.angle_alpha   90.00
_cell.angle_beta   90.00
_cell.angle_gamma   90.00
#
_symmetry.space_group_name_H-M   'P 1'
#
loop_
_entity.id
_entity.type
_entity.pdbx_description
1 polymer ?
#
loop_
_entity_poly.entity_id
_entity_poly.type
_entity_poly.pdbx_seq_one_letter_code
_entity_poly.pdbx_strand_id
1 'polypeptide(L)' 'MLNKNEFNREAKSFGKEPTDITKVIVCYNRRGSTPQQILDLAGAECEKFNKVAKFDRQDLKSCPLFTPVSAYFFCRDTGP' A
#
# COMPACT_ATOMS: atom_id res chain seq x y z
N MET A 1 -5.43 8.40 -6.85
CA MET A 1 -6.82 8.67 -7.28
C MET A 1 -7.62 7.44 -6.90
N LEU A 2 -8.74 7.61 -6.19
CA LEU A 2 -9.63 6.50 -5.81
C LEU A 2 -10.45 6.06 -7.03
N ASN A 3 -10.58 4.75 -7.26
CA ASN A 3 -11.39 4.23 -8.34
C ASN A 3 -12.87 4.28 -7.93
N LYS A 4 -13.68 5.08 -8.63
CA LYS A 4 -15.11 5.27 -8.29
C LYS A 4 -15.91 3.97 -8.26
N ASN A 5 -15.46 2.95 -8.98
CA ASN A 5 -16.13 1.64 -9.03
C ASN A 5 -15.88 0.80 -7.77
N GLU A 6 -14.91 1.15 -6.91
CA GLU A 6 -14.68 0.46 -5.63
C GLU A 6 -15.85 0.63 -4.66
N PHE A 7 -16.65 1.70 -4.82
CA PHE A 7 -17.80 2.00 -3.96
C PHE A 7 -19.15 1.78 -4.65
N ASN A 8 -19.16 1.50 -5.95
CA ASN A 8 -20.39 1.22 -6.69
C ASN A 8 -20.71 -0.28 -6.63
N ARG A 9 -21.70 -0.65 -5.82
CA ARG A 9 -22.16 -2.05 -5.68
C ARG A 9 -22.69 -2.67 -6.98
N GLU A 10 -23.07 -1.85 -7.95
CA GLU A 10 -23.53 -2.29 -9.27
C GLU A 10 -22.39 -2.49 -10.26
N ALA A 11 -21.17 -2.03 -9.94
CA ALA A 11 -20.02 -2.25 -10.80
C ALA A 11 -19.65 -3.74 -10.83
N LYS A 12 -19.40 -4.29 -12.02
CA LYS A 12 -18.95 -5.69 -12.21
C LYS A 12 -17.63 -6.02 -11.50
N SER A 13 -16.87 -5.00 -11.11
CA SER A 13 -15.62 -5.08 -10.37
C SER A 13 -15.79 -4.92 -8.86
N PHE A 14 -17.00 -4.65 -8.36
CA PHE A 14 -17.24 -4.45 -6.93
C PHE A 14 -16.88 -5.70 -6.13
N GLY A 15 -16.09 -5.51 -5.06
CA GLY A 15 -15.63 -6.60 -4.20
C GLY A 15 -14.63 -7.57 -4.86
N LYS A 16 -14.19 -7.31 -6.09
CA LYS A 16 -13.10 -8.07 -6.71
C LYS A 16 -11.76 -7.49 -6.29
N GLU A 17 -10.77 -8.36 -6.12
CA GLU A 17 -9.41 -7.90 -5.90
C GLU A 17 -8.95 -7.05 -7.10
N PRO A 18 -8.20 -5.96 -6.84
CA PRO A 18 -7.56 -5.21 -7.92
C PRO A 18 -6.72 -6.14 -8.78
N THR A 19 -6.62 -5.85 -10.08
CA THR A 19 -5.70 -6.57 -10.98
C THR A 19 -4.33 -5.92 -11.03
N ASP A 20 -4.20 -4.68 -10.57
CA ASP A 20 -2.96 -3.91 -10.56
C ASP A 20 -2.98 -2.83 -9.46
N ILE A 21 -1.81 -2.48 -8.93
CA ILE A 21 -1.60 -1.41 -7.94
C ILE A 21 -0.35 -0.60 -8.25
N THR A 22 -0.39 0.71 -7.96
CA THR A 22 0.75 1.61 -8.20
C THR A 22 1.40 2.12 -6.92
N LYS A 23 0.68 2.05 -5.79
CA LYS A 23 1.15 2.52 -4.49
C LYS A 23 0.53 1.72 -3.37
N VAL A 24 1.27 1.59 -2.27
CA VAL A 24 0.78 1.10 -0.99
C VAL A 24 1.15 2.07 0.12
N ILE A 25 0.32 2.09 1.16
CA ILE A 25 0.57 2.86 2.39
C ILE A 25 0.63 1.85 3.53
N VAL A 26 1.76 1.78 4.20
CA VAL A 26 1.93 0.95 5.39
C VAL A 26 1.74 1.82 6.63
N CYS A 27 0.72 1.50 7.42
CA CYS A 27 0.43 2.14 8.70
C CYS A 27 1.10 1.41 9.85
N TYR A 28 1.96 2.09 10.62
CA TYR A 28 2.70 1.46 11.71
C TYR A 28 2.95 2.38 12.90
N ASN A 29 3.36 1.76 14.02
CA ASN A 29 3.80 2.47 15.21
C ASN A 29 5.31 2.30 15.38
N ARG A 30 6.04 3.41 15.54
CA ARG A 30 7.51 3.40 15.68
C ARG A 30 8.01 2.60 16.89
N ARG A 31 7.19 2.47 17.94
CA ARG A 31 7.59 1.74 19.16
C ARG A 31 7.46 0.22 19.04
N GLY A 32 6.65 -0.26 18.08
CA GLY A 32 6.32 -1.68 17.95
C GLY A 32 6.74 -2.31 16.62
N SER A 33 7.44 -1.57 15.76
CA SER A 33 7.81 -2.04 14.43
C SER A 33 9.21 -1.57 14.05
N THR A 34 9.92 -2.36 13.26
CA THR A 34 11.23 -2.02 12.70
C THR A 34 11.11 -1.56 11.25
N PRO A 35 12.05 -0.74 10.75
CA PRO A 35 12.06 -0.35 9.33
C PRO A 35 12.02 -1.56 8.38
N GLN A 36 12.72 -2.64 8.72
CA GLN A 36 12.75 -3.86 7.90
C GLN A 36 11.35 -4.48 7.79
N GLN A 37 10.60 -4.60 8.89
CA GLN A 37 9.23 -5.13 8.85
C GLN A 37 8.30 -4.30 7.97
N ILE A 38 8.51 -2.97 7.91
CA ILE A 38 7.71 -2.09 7.04
C ILE A 38 8.07 -2.31 5.57
N LEU A 39 9.36 -2.50 5.27
CA LEU A 39 9.83 -2.82 3.92
C LEU A 39 9.31 -4.18 3.46
N ASP A 40 9.37 -5.20 4.32
CA ASP A 40 8.89 -6.55 4.02
C ASP A 40 7.38 -6.55 3.76
N LEU A 41 6.61 -5.80 4.56
CA LEU A 41 5.16 -5.69 4.38
C LEU A 41 4.81 -4.97 3.06
N ALA A 42 5.50 -3.86 2.75
CA ALA A 42 5.29 -3.16 1.48
C ALA A 42 5.70 -4.04 0.28
N GLY A 43 6.81 -4.77 0.42
CA GLY A 43 7.32 -5.71 -0.57
C GLY A 43 6.31 -6.81 -0.86
N ALA A 44 5.84 -7.50 0.17
CA ALA A 44 4.85 -8.58 0.06
C ALA A 44 3.55 -8.11 -0.63
N GLU A 45 3.08 -6.89 -0.36
CA GLU A 45 1.89 -6.35 -1.02
C GLU A 45 2.13 -6.01 -2.50
N CYS A 46 3.27 -5.39 -2.86
CA CYS A 46 3.58 -5.12 -4.26
C CYS A 46 3.89 -6.41 -5.06
N GLU A 47 4.47 -7.42 -4.42
CA GLU A 47 4.88 -8.67 -5.05
C GLU A 47 3.69 -9.51 -5.55
N LYS A 48 2.52 -9.40 -4.89
CA LYS A 48 1.25 -9.98 -5.38
C LYS A 48 0.91 -9.56 -6.82
N PHE A 49 1.49 -8.44 -7.28
CA PHE A 49 1.28 -7.85 -8.60
C PHE A 49 2.54 -7.89 -9.48
N ASN A 50 3.56 -8.70 -9.12
CA ASN A 50 4.86 -8.77 -9.79
C ASN A 50 5.60 -7.40 -9.80
N LYS A 51 5.50 -6.65 -8.71
CA LYS A 51 6.13 -5.32 -8.56
C LYS A 51 7.04 -5.26 -7.33
N VAL A 52 8.00 -4.34 -7.38
CA VAL A 52 8.89 -4.01 -6.26
C VAL A 52 8.40 -2.75 -5.55
N ALA A 53 8.34 -2.81 -4.23
CA ALA A 53 8.11 -1.65 -3.39
C ALA A 53 9.31 -0.70 -3.40
N LYS A 54 9.08 0.59 -3.65
CA LYS A 54 10.07 1.67 -3.57
C LYS A 54 9.55 2.74 -2.63
N PHE A 55 10.29 3.00 -1.55
CA PHE A 55 9.94 4.03 -0.58
C PHE A 55 9.83 5.40 -1.26
N ASP A 56 8.73 6.10 -0.97
CA ASP A 56 8.47 7.47 -1.45
C ASP A 56 8.70 8.48 -0.32
N ARG A 57 7.89 8.38 0.73
CA ARG A 57 7.89 9.33 1.85
C ARG A 57 7.19 8.74 3.06
N GLN A 58 7.23 9.45 4.18
CA GLN A 58 6.40 9.16 5.34
C GLN A 58 5.80 10.42 5.97
N ASP A 59 4.60 10.31 6.53
CA ASP A 59 3.93 11.36 7.30
C ASP A 59 3.01 10.76 8.40
N LEU A 60 2.18 11.60 9.02
CA LEU A 60 1.24 11.21 10.08
C LEU A 60 -0.24 11.50 9.72
N LYS A 61 -0.57 11.61 8.44
CA LYS A 61 -1.84 12.20 7.99
C LYS A 61 -2.89 11.19 7.52
N SER A 62 -2.48 9.99 7.11
CA SER A 62 -3.40 9.02 6.48
C SER A 62 -3.77 7.84 7.37
N CYS A 63 -2.94 7.51 8.36
CA CYS A 63 -3.13 6.33 9.18
C CYS A 63 -3.88 6.59 10.50
N PRO A 64 -4.51 5.56 11.09
CA PRO A 64 -5.23 5.69 12.37
C PRO A 64 -4.32 6.03 13.55
N LEU A 65 -4.91 6.50 14.65
CA LEU A 65 -4.19 6.96 15.85
C LEU A 65 -3.27 5.89 16.49
N PHE A 66 -3.65 4.62 16.43
CA PHE A 66 -2.85 3.54 17.02
C PHE A 66 -1.61 3.16 16.18
N THR A 67 -1.65 3.40 14.86
CA THR A 67 -0.59 3.13 13.89
C THR A 67 -0.28 4.40 13.09
N PRO A 68 0.15 5.49 13.75
CA PRO A 68 0.03 6.84 13.20
C PRO A 68 0.98 7.12 12.04
N VAL A 69 2.06 6.36 11.87
CA VAL A 69 3.01 6.61 10.79
C VAL A 69 2.50 6.01 9.49
N SER A 70 2.36 6.87 8.49
CA SER A 70 2.00 6.52 7.11
C SER A 70 3.29 6.44 6.29
N ALA A 71 3.77 5.24 5.97
CA ALA A 71 4.88 5.06 5.02
C ALA A 71 4.34 4.75 3.62
N TYR A 72 4.69 5.58 2.66
CA TYR A 72 4.24 5.48 1.27
C TYR A 72 5.29 4.76 0.44
N PHE A 73 4.84 3.81 -0.36
CA PHE A 73 5.67 3.08 -1.32
C PHE A 73 5.02 3.13 -2.70
N PHE A 74 5.84 3.30 -3.73
CA PHE A 74 5.44 3.00 -5.10
C PHE A 74 5.63 1.51 -5.36
N CYS A 75 4.65 0.86 -5.98
CA CYS A 75 4.85 -0.44 -6.60
C CYS A 75 5.27 -0.20 -8.05
N ARG A 76 6.48 -0.62 -8.41
CA ARG A 76 7.03 -0.49 -9.77
C ARG A 76 7.32 -1.86 -10.36
N ASP A 77 7.15 -2.02 -11.66
CA ASP A 77 7.43 -3.29 -12.32
C ASP A 77 8.87 -3.73 -12.08
N THR A 78 9.06 -5.03 -11.89
CA THR A 78 10.38 -5.70 -11.90
C THR A 78 10.90 -5.75 -13.34
N GLY A 79 11.04 -4.60 -14.01
CA GLY A 79 11.72 -4.50 -15.31
C GLY A 79 13.24 -4.41 -15.12
N PRO A 80 14.05 -4.72 -16.15
CA PRO A 80 15.50 -4.60 -16.10
C PRO A 80 15.98 -3.18 -15.75
#